data_AF-A0A1S1U437-F1
#
_entry.id   AF-A0A1S1U437-F1
#
_cell.length_a   1.000
_cell.length_b   1.000
_cell.length_c   1.000
_cell.angle_alpha   90.00
_cell.angle_beta   90.00
_cell.angle_gamma   90.00
#
_symmetry.space_group_name_H-M   'P 1'
#
loop_
_entity.id
_entity.type
_entity.pdbx_description
1 polymer ?
#
loop_
_entity_poly.entity_id
_entity_poly.type
_entity_poly.pdbx_seq_one_letter_code
_entity_poly.pdbx_strand_id
1 'polypeptide(L)'
;MEHTLPPLPYEMDALAPHISKETLEYHYAKHHQAYVTNLNNLIKGTEFENLSLEEIIKKSSGGIFNNAAQVWNHTFYWNGMKPAGGGAPTGAVADAINAKWSSFDKFKEEFTKSCVGNFGSGWTWLVQKADGSVDIVNTSNAGCPLTTGDKPLLTCDVWEHAYYIDYRNLRAKYVETFWGLVNWEFVAKNFA
;
A
#
# COMPACT_ATOMS: atom_id res chain seq x y z
N MET A 1 -18.44 -16.15 -1.00
CA MET A 1 -18.48 -14.68 -1.12
C MET A 1 -17.59 -14.30 -2.29
N GLU A 2 -18.11 -13.53 -3.23
CA GLU A 2 -17.32 -13.05 -4.36
C GLU A 2 -16.67 -11.72 -4.01
N HIS A 3 -15.35 -11.60 -4.20
CA HIS A 3 -14.64 -10.35 -4.02
C HIS A 3 -14.73 -9.51 -5.31
N THR A 4 -14.99 -8.21 -5.16
CA THR A 4 -15.05 -7.27 -6.29
C THR A 4 -13.86 -6.33 -6.25
N LEU A 5 -13.42 -5.86 -7.42
CA LEU A 5 -12.44 -4.77 -7.50
C LEU A 5 -13.07 -3.49 -6.94
N PRO A 6 -12.60 -2.94 -5.81
CA PRO A 6 -13.15 -1.71 -5.25
C PRO A 6 -12.90 -0.55 -6.21
N PRO A 7 -13.85 0.38 -6.40
CA PRO A 7 -13.63 1.54 -7.27
C PRO A 7 -12.44 2.37 -6.78
N LEU A 8 -11.69 2.95 -7.72
CA LEU A 8 -10.67 3.95 -7.37
C LEU A 8 -11.32 5.12 -6.62
N PRO A 9 -10.65 5.69 -5.60
CA PRO A 9 -11.19 6.83 -4.85
C PRO A 9 -11.08 8.17 -5.60
N TYR A 10 -10.56 8.15 -6.83
CA TYR A 10 -10.35 9.30 -7.71
C TYR A 10 -10.36 8.86 -9.18
N GLU A 11 -10.45 9.82 -10.09
CA GLU A 11 -10.40 9.59 -11.54
C GLU A 11 -9.05 9.02 -12.00
N MET A 12 -9.05 8.30 -13.13
CA MET A 12 -7.88 7.56 -13.63
C MET A 12 -6.66 8.43 -13.97
N ASP A 13 -6.83 9.74 -14.15
CA ASP A 13 -5.75 10.70 -14.42
C ASP A 13 -5.44 11.63 -13.24
N ALA A 14 -6.14 11.47 -12.10
CA ALA A 14 -6.08 12.40 -10.98
C ALA A 14 -4.71 12.47 -10.27
N LEU A 15 -3.86 11.45 -10.44
CA LEU A 15 -2.52 11.41 -9.82
C LEU A 15 -1.41 11.97 -10.72
N ALA A 16 -1.73 12.34 -11.96
CA ALA A 16 -0.75 12.93 -12.87
C ALA A 16 -0.27 14.30 -12.34
N PRO A 17 1.00 14.69 -12.56
CA PRO A 17 2.03 13.96 -13.31
C PRO A 17 2.83 12.95 -12.47
N HIS A 18 2.48 12.73 -11.20
CA HIS A 18 3.26 11.87 -10.29
C HIS A 18 3.10 10.38 -10.61
N ILE A 19 1.87 9.95 -10.92
CA ILE A 19 1.56 8.62 -11.47
C ILE A 19 0.67 8.86 -12.69
N SER A 20 1.05 8.33 -13.85
CA SER A 20 0.30 8.57 -15.07
C SER A 20 -1.02 7.80 -15.11
N LYS A 21 -1.92 8.28 -15.98
CA LYS A 21 -3.15 7.54 -16.32
C LYS A 21 -2.85 6.15 -16.84
N GLU A 22 -1.83 6.00 -17.68
CA GLU A 22 -1.42 4.70 -18.22
C GLU A 22 -1.00 3.76 -17.08
N THR A 23 -0.22 4.24 -16.11
CA THR A 23 0.11 3.44 -14.91
C THR A 23 -1.15 2.99 -14.18
N LEU A 24 -2.17 3.83 -13.96
CA LEU A 24 -3.41 3.38 -13.32
C LEU A 24 -4.23 2.41 -14.19
N GLU A 25 -4.26 2.57 -15.51
CA GLU A 25 -4.91 1.64 -16.44
C GLU A 25 -4.30 0.23 -16.38
N TYR A 26 -2.99 0.12 -16.14
CA TYR A 26 -2.35 -1.18 -15.94
C TYR A 26 -2.40 -1.63 -14.48
N HIS A 27 -1.95 -0.81 -13.53
CA HIS A 27 -1.78 -1.20 -12.13
C HIS A 27 -3.12 -1.46 -11.44
N TYR A 28 -4.11 -0.58 -11.61
CA TYR A 28 -5.45 -0.82 -11.08
C TYR A 28 -6.27 -1.75 -11.99
N ALA A 29 -6.48 -1.37 -13.25
CA ALA A 29 -7.45 -2.09 -14.09
C ALA A 29 -6.93 -3.42 -14.69
N LYS A 30 -5.63 -3.72 -14.61
CA LYS A 30 -5.07 -5.04 -14.99
C LYS A 30 -4.50 -5.80 -13.80
N HIS A 31 -3.49 -5.28 -13.09
CA HIS A 31 -2.83 -6.00 -12.00
C HIS A 31 -3.79 -6.27 -10.83
N HIS A 32 -4.40 -5.21 -10.27
CA HIS A 32 -5.35 -5.36 -9.17
C HIS A 32 -6.58 -6.19 -9.58
N GLN A 33 -7.15 -5.95 -10.76
CA GLN A 33 -8.25 -6.76 -11.31
C GLN A 33 -7.88 -8.23 -11.44
N ALA A 34 -6.67 -8.56 -11.91
CA ALA A 34 -6.21 -9.93 -12.05
C ALA A 34 -6.08 -10.62 -10.68
N TYR A 35 -5.59 -9.92 -9.65
CA TYR A 35 -5.56 -10.47 -8.29
C TYR A 35 -6.96 -10.81 -7.77
N VAL A 36 -7.96 -9.95 -8.00
CA VAL A 36 -9.35 -10.23 -7.64
C VAL A 36 -9.88 -11.47 -8.38
N THR A 37 -9.71 -11.51 -9.70
CA THR A 37 -10.16 -12.65 -10.53
C THR A 37 -9.52 -13.96 -10.08
N ASN A 38 -8.20 -13.96 -9.86
CA ASN A 38 -7.48 -15.13 -9.42
C ASN A 38 -7.88 -15.57 -8.02
N LEU A 39 -8.08 -14.64 -7.09
CA LEU A 39 -8.56 -14.95 -5.74
C LEU A 39 -9.90 -15.69 -5.81
N ASN A 40 -10.89 -15.14 -6.52
CA ASN A 40 -12.22 -15.75 -6.65
C ASN A 40 -12.15 -17.16 -7.26
N ASN A 41 -11.27 -17.37 -8.25
CA ASN A 41 -11.06 -18.69 -8.85
C ASN A 41 -10.45 -19.69 -7.86
N LEU A 42 -9.52 -19.24 -7.01
CA LEU A 42 -8.78 -20.10 -6.08
C LEU A 42 -9.58 -20.47 -4.83
N ILE A 43 -10.49 -19.61 -4.37
CA ILE A 43 -11.23 -19.84 -3.11
C ILE A 43 -12.51 -20.65 -3.29
N LYS A 44 -13.01 -20.79 -4.52
CA LYS A 44 -14.27 -21.51 -4.80
C LYS A 44 -14.20 -22.98 -4.37
N GLY A 45 -15.15 -23.43 -3.55
CA GLY A 45 -15.21 -24.78 -3.00
C GLY A 45 -14.21 -25.04 -1.86
N THR A 46 -13.54 -24.01 -1.35
CA THR A 46 -12.57 -24.12 -0.25
C THR A 46 -13.13 -23.55 1.05
N GLU A 47 -12.44 -23.75 2.17
CA GLU A 47 -12.79 -23.12 3.46
C GLU A 47 -12.76 -21.57 3.42
N PHE A 48 -12.06 -20.99 2.44
CA PHE A 48 -11.91 -19.54 2.27
C PHE A 48 -13.08 -18.91 1.53
N GLU A 49 -13.95 -19.70 0.88
CA GLU A 49 -14.94 -19.20 -0.07
C GLU A 49 -15.82 -18.11 0.53
N ASN A 50 -16.19 -18.20 1.80
CA ASN A 50 -17.13 -17.28 2.45
C ASN A 50 -16.49 -16.37 3.49
N LEU A 51 -15.16 -16.32 3.56
CA LEU A 51 -14.44 -15.48 4.50
C LEU A 51 -14.27 -14.05 3.97
N SER A 52 -14.10 -13.11 4.89
CA SER A 52 -13.65 -11.76 4.53
C SER A 52 -12.20 -11.79 4.02
N LEU A 53 -11.81 -10.74 3.27
CA LEU A 53 -10.47 -10.66 2.69
C LEU A 53 -9.38 -10.72 3.77
N GLU A 54 -9.58 -10.02 4.90
CA GLU A 54 -8.68 -10.01 6.05
C GLU A 54 -8.56 -11.39 6.71
N GLU A 55 -9.65 -12.14 6.82
CA GLU A 55 -9.62 -13.50 7.35
C GLU A 55 -8.87 -14.46 6.42
N ILE A 56 -9.04 -14.32 5.10
CA ILE A 56 -8.30 -15.11 4.12
C ILE A 56 -6.80 -14.81 4.26
N ILE A 57 -6.41 -13.54 4.34
CA ILE A 57 -5.01 -13.12 4.51
C ILE A 57 -4.39 -13.74 5.77
N LYS A 58 -5.13 -13.78 6.88
CA LYS A 58 -4.64 -14.30 8.16
C LYS A 58 -4.55 -15.83 8.23
N LYS A 59 -5.34 -16.56 7.43
CA LYS A 59 -5.46 -18.03 7.52
C LYS A 59 -4.81 -18.78 6.35
N SER A 60 -4.75 -18.17 5.17
CA SER A 60 -4.27 -18.84 3.96
C SER A 60 -2.75 -18.78 3.80
N SER A 61 -2.24 -19.55 2.84
CA SER A 61 -0.84 -19.52 2.41
C SER A 61 -0.76 -19.70 0.88
N GLY A 62 0.44 -19.62 0.30
CA GLY A 62 0.66 -19.87 -1.13
C GLY A 62 -0.15 -18.94 -2.04
N GLY A 63 -0.73 -19.51 -3.10
CA GLY A 63 -1.45 -18.73 -4.13
C GLY A 63 -2.67 -17.98 -3.63
N ILE A 64 -3.42 -18.55 -2.67
CA ILE A 64 -4.58 -17.87 -2.09
C ILE A 64 -4.12 -16.65 -1.30
N PHE A 65 -3.11 -16.82 -0.43
CA PHE A 65 -2.52 -15.71 0.32
C PHE A 65 -2.00 -14.62 -0.61
N ASN A 66 -1.24 -14.99 -1.64
CA ASN A 66 -0.64 -14.03 -2.56
C ASN A 66 -1.70 -13.14 -3.23
N ASN A 67 -2.79 -13.72 -3.72
CA ASN A 67 -3.83 -12.93 -4.38
C ASN A 67 -4.66 -12.15 -3.35
N ALA A 68 -5.05 -12.75 -2.22
CA ALA A 68 -5.82 -12.06 -1.18
C ALA A 68 -5.08 -10.84 -0.64
N ALA A 69 -3.81 -11.02 -0.26
CA ALA A 69 -2.98 -9.95 0.25
C ALA A 69 -2.72 -8.87 -0.81
N GLN A 70 -2.48 -9.23 -2.08
CA GLN A 70 -2.32 -8.22 -3.12
C GLN A 70 -3.61 -7.41 -3.37
N VAL A 71 -4.80 -8.02 -3.34
CA VAL A 71 -6.06 -7.26 -3.42
C VAL A 71 -6.15 -6.24 -2.28
N TRP A 72 -5.84 -6.66 -1.06
CA TRP A 72 -5.91 -5.78 0.10
C TRP A 72 -4.84 -4.68 0.05
N ASN A 73 -3.58 -5.04 -0.24
CA ASN A 73 -2.46 -4.11 -0.31
C ASN A 73 -2.71 -3.01 -1.35
N HIS A 74 -3.21 -3.37 -2.55
CA HIS A 74 -3.53 -2.38 -3.59
C HIS A 74 -4.69 -1.49 -3.19
N THR A 75 -5.77 -2.06 -2.64
CA THR A 75 -6.90 -1.27 -2.14
C THR A 75 -6.44 -0.26 -1.09
N PHE A 76 -5.57 -0.68 -0.17
CA PHE A 76 -4.98 0.19 0.84
C PHE A 76 -4.08 1.28 0.22
N TYR A 77 -3.27 0.92 -0.76
CA TYR A 77 -2.38 1.82 -1.51
C TYR A 77 -3.14 2.94 -2.23
N TRP A 78 -4.23 2.61 -2.93
CA TRP A 78 -5.05 3.62 -3.62
C TRP A 78 -5.66 4.63 -2.65
N ASN A 79 -6.14 4.18 -1.50
CA ASN A 79 -6.69 5.07 -0.48
C ASN A 79 -5.60 5.89 0.24
N GLY A 80 -4.38 5.37 0.29
CA GLY A 80 -3.19 6.05 0.79
C GLY A 80 -2.71 7.22 -0.09
N MET A 81 -3.32 7.43 -1.26
CA MET A 81 -3.05 8.53 -2.17
C MET A 81 -4.31 9.36 -2.44
N LYS A 82 -4.13 10.63 -2.84
CA LYS A 82 -5.21 11.48 -3.35
C LYS A 82 -4.66 12.57 -4.29
N PRO A 83 -5.47 13.08 -5.24
CA PRO A 83 -5.14 14.33 -5.94
C PRO A 83 -4.94 15.47 -4.93
N ALA A 84 -3.95 16.33 -5.20
CA ALA A 84 -3.54 17.40 -4.27
C ALA A 84 -3.24 16.90 -2.85
N GLY A 85 -2.69 15.68 -2.73
CA GLY A 85 -2.19 15.13 -1.48
C GLY A 85 -0.81 15.70 -1.10
N GLY A 86 -0.06 14.92 -0.34
CA GLY A 86 1.26 15.28 0.14
C GLY A 86 1.24 16.28 1.29
N GLY A 87 2.26 17.12 1.37
CA GLY A 87 2.54 17.92 2.56
C GLY A 87 2.99 17.06 3.75
N ALA A 88 2.89 17.60 4.95
CA ALA A 88 3.21 16.91 6.20
C ALA A 88 1.92 16.50 6.94
N PRO A 89 1.94 15.39 7.70
CA PRO A 89 0.82 15.05 8.58
C PRO A 89 0.66 16.12 9.67
N THR A 90 -0.51 16.12 10.31
CA THR A 90 -0.82 16.96 11.47
C THR A 90 -1.39 16.11 12.60
N GLY A 91 -1.55 16.70 13.79
CA GLY A 91 -2.15 16.03 14.95
C GLY A 91 -1.37 14.79 15.41
N ALA A 92 -2.09 13.79 15.92
CA ALA A 92 -1.49 12.62 16.57
C ALA A 92 -0.53 11.82 15.66
N VAL A 93 -0.76 11.80 14.35
CA VAL A 93 0.16 11.17 13.39
C VAL A 93 1.50 11.91 13.34
N ALA A 94 1.46 13.25 13.29
CA ALA A 94 2.67 14.07 13.29
C ALA A 94 3.44 13.91 14.60
N ASP A 95 2.73 13.89 15.73
CA ASP A 95 3.33 13.71 17.06
C ASP A 95 4.02 12.35 17.17
N ALA A 96 3.36 11.26 16.73
CA ALA A 96 3.94 9.92 16.75
C ALA A 96 5.18 9.81 15.84
N ILE A 97 5.12 10.41 14.64
CA ILE A 97 6.26 10.45 13.72
C ILE A 97 7.43 11.25 14.33
N ASN A 98 7.16 12.44 14.88
CA ASN A 98 8.20 13.28 15.47
C ASN A 98 8.80 12.63 16.73
N ALA A 99 8.01 11.90 17.53
CA ALA A 99 8.52 11.17 18.68
C ALA A 99 9.52 10.07 18.28
N LYS A 100 9.32 9.39 17.15
CA LYS A 100 10.19 8.30 16.69
C LYS A 100 11.40 8.79 15.88
N TRP A 101 11.20 9.73 14.96
CA TRP A 101 12.23 10.16 14.00
C TRP A 101 12.73 11.58 14.24
N SER A 102 12.32 12.25 15.32
CA SER A 102 12.61 13.66 15.64
C SER A 102 11.96 14.69 14.71
N SER A 103 11.70 14.36 13.45
CA SER A 103 10.95 15.22 12.52
C SER A 103 10.30 14.42 11.40
N PHE A 104 9.28 15.01 10.75
CA PHE A 104 8.68 14.47 9.54
C PHE A 104 9.70 14.30 8.41
N ASP A 105 10.63 15.24 8.23
CA ASP A 105 11.66 15.14 7.19
C ASP A 105 12.58 13.93 7.41
N LYS A 106 12.90 13.61 8.66
CA LYS A 106 13.70 12.42 9.01
C LYS A 106 12.93 11.13 8.80
N PHE A 107 11.64 11.11 9.13
CA PHE A 107 10.77 9.99 8.75
C PHE A 107 10.70 9.79 7.23
N LYS A 108 10.52 10.88 6.48
CA LYS A 108 10.47 10.87 5.02
C LYS A 108 11.77 10.32 4.41
N GLU A 109 12.93 10.72 4.95
CA GLU A 109 14.26 10.20 4.58
C GLU A 109 14.35 8.69 4.82
N GLU A 110 14.03 8.21 6.03
CA GLU A 110 14.12 6.78 6.38
C GLU A 110 13.10 5.92 5.61
N PHE A 111 11.86 6.40 5.44
CA PHE A 111 10.85 5.69 4.66
C PHE A 111 11.25 5.60 3.19
N THR A 112 11.79 6.68 2.61
CA THR A 112 12.30 6.70 1.24
C THR A 112 13.45 5.71 1.07
N LYS A 113 14.41 5.73 2.00
CA LYS A 113 15.53 4.78 2.03
C LYS A 113 15.04 3.33 2.12
N SER A 114 14.02 3.07 2.93
CA SER A 114 13.41 1.74 3.06
C SER A 114 12.72 1.28 1.77
N CYS A 115 11.99 2.17 1.07
CA CYS A 115 11.39 1.88 -0.24
C CYS A 115 12.44 1.54 -1.30
N VAL A 116 13.47 2.38 -1.40
CA VAL A 116 14.54 2.22 -2.41
C VAL A 116 15.37 0.96 -2.12
N GLY A 117 15.65 0.69 -0.85
CA GLY A 117 16.43 -0.47 -0.42
C GLY A 117 15.67 -1.80 -0.36
N ASN A 118 14.34 -1.81 -0.55
CA ASN A 118 13.55 -3.03 -0.53
C ASN A 118 13.82 -3.89 -1.79
N PHE A 119 14.73 -4.85 -1.69
CA PHE A 119 15.23 -5.57 -2.85
C PHE A 119 14.15 -6.45 -3.52
N GLY A 120 14.02 -6.31 -4.84
CA GLY A 120 13.02 -7.01 -5.63
C GLY A 120 11.62 -6.37 -5.54
N SER A 121 10.61 -7.22 -5.57
CA SER A 121 9.20 -6.85 -5.46
C SER A 121 8.75 -6.80 -4.00
N GLY A 122 7.94 -5.81 -3.63
CA GLY A 122 7.44 -5.71 -2.27
C GLY A 122 6.75 -4.40 -1.98
N TRP A 123 6.59 -4.13 -0.69
CA TRP A 123 5.89 -2.98 -0.16
C TRP A 123 6.66 -2.41 1.03
N THR A 124 6.63 -1.10 1.17
CA THR A 124 7.16 -0.40 2.36
C THR A 124 6.01 0.24 3.09
N TRP A 125 5.92 -0.01 4.40
CA TRP A 125 4.78 0.37 5.22
C TRP A 125 5.22 1.28 6.36
N LEU A 126 4.37 2.25 6.68
CA LEU A 126 4.32 2.87 7.99
C LEU A 126 3.27 2.11 8.78
N VAL A 127 3.63 1.62 9.96
CA VAL A 127 2.74 0.84 10.82
C VAL A 127 2.69 1.41 12.23
N GLN A 128 1.58 1.20 12.92
CA GLN A 128 1.45 1.38 14.36
C GLN A 128 1.68 0.04 15.06
N LYS A 129 2.53 0.05 16.08
CA LYS A 129 2.82 -1.08 16.96
C LYS A 129 1.76 -1.20 18.04
N ALA A 130 1.71 -2.35 18.71
CA ALA A 130 0.75 -2.62 19.79
C ALA A 130 0.88 -1.65 20.99
N ASP A 131 2.06 -1.05 21.21
CA ASP A 131 2.29 -0.04 22.24
C ASP A 131 1.90 1.39 21.81
N GLY A 132 1.35 1.55 20.61
CA GLY A 132 0.95 2.83 20.02
C GLY A 132 2.09 3.58 19.31
N SER A 133 3.34 3.11 19.41
CA SER A 133 4.47 3.69 18.66
C SER A 133 4.35 3.37 17.17
N VAL A 134 5.14 4.06 16.34
CA VAL A 134 5.16 3.85 14.89
C VAL A 134 6.51 3.33 14.41
N ASP A 135 6.49 2.56 13.32
CA ASP A 135 7.69 2.03 12.70
C ASP A 135 7.57 1.89 11.18
N ILE A 136 8.71 1.71 10.52
CA ILE A 136 8.80 1.41 9.08
C ILE A 136 9.12 -0.07 8.92
N VAL A 137 8.32 -0.78 8.12
CA VAL A 137 8.55 -2.19 7.82
C VAL A 137 8.51 -2.43 6.31
N ASN A 138 9.39 -3.32 5.83
CA ASN A 138 9.35 -3.80 4.46
C ASN A 138 8.75 -5.21 4.44
N THR A 139 7.93 -5.46 3.43
CA THR A 139 7.48 -6.81 3.09
C THR A 139 7.92 -7.15 1.67
N SER A 140 8.23 -8.43 1.45
CA SER A 140 8.54 -8.95 0.12
C SER A 140 7.28 -9.52 -0.53
N ASN A 141 7.20 -9.38 -1.85
CA ASN A 141 6.11 -9.87 -2.68
C ASN A 141 4.74 -9.40 -2.18
N ALA A 142 3.89 -10.33 -1.74
CA ALA A 142 2.54 -10.06 -1.25
C ALA A 142 2.46 -9.88 0.28
N GLY A 143 3.59 -9.91 1.00
CA GLY A 143 3.59 -9.80 2.45
C GLY A 143 2.82 -8.56 2.92
N CYS A 144 2.04 -8.73 4.00
CA CYS A 144 1.07 -7.75 4.46
C CYS A 144 1.13 -7.66 5.99
N PRO A 145 1.19 -6.46 6.60
CA PRO A 145 1.20 -6.31 8.07
C PRO A 145 -0.01 -6.93 8.78
N LEU A 146 -1.11 -7.24 8.08
CA LEU A 146 -2.26 -7.93 8.68
C LEU A 146 -1.96 -9.34 9.22
N THR A 147 -0.84 -9.96 8.81
CA THR A 147 -0.38 -11.23 9.37
C THR A 147 0.51 -11.06 10.61
N THR A 148 0.77 -9.82 11.02
CA THR A 148 1.51 -9.47 12.23
C THR A 148 0.57 -8.81 13.26
N GLY A 149 1.13 -8.34 14.38
CA GLY A 149 0.39 -7.52 15.35
C GLY A 149 0.36 -6.02 15.01
N ASP A 150 0.95 -5.62 13.88
CA ASP A 150 1.08 -4.23 13.49
C ASP A 150 -0.16 -3.75 12.72
N LYS A 151 -0.58 -2.50 12.94
CA LYS A 151 -1.67 -1.86 12.21
C LYS A 151 -1.10 -1.00 11.07
N PRO A 152 -1.36 -1.32 9.80
CA PRO A 152 -0.86 -0.53 8.67
C PRO A 152 -1.51 0.86 8.61
N LEU A 153 -0.70 1.89 8.35
CA LEU A 153 -1.12 3.29 8.29
C LEU A 153 -0.95 3.90 6.90
N LEU A 154 0.19 3.64 6.26
CA LEU A 154 0.54 4.05 4.89
C LEU A 154 1.35 2.93 4.23
N THR A 155 1.22 2.77 2.92
CA THR A 155 2.08 1.87 2.13
C THR A 155 2.54 2.53 0.84
N CYS A 156 3.71 2.15 0.35
CA CYS A 156 4.21 2.46 -0.97
C CYS A 156 4.50 1.13 -1.69
N ASP A 157 3.87 0.95 -2.86
CA ASP A 157 4.15 -0.18 -3.73
C ASP A 157 5.51 0.01 -4.40
N VAL A 158 6.43 -0.94 -4.23
CA VAL A 158 7.75 -0.92 -4.88
C VAL A 158 7.95 -2.09 -5.83
N TRP A 159 6.89 -2.79 -6.21
CA TRP A 159 6.88 -3.62 -7.41
C TRP A 159 7.14 -2.73 -8.64
N GLU A 160 7.92 -3.23 -9.60
CA GLU A 160 8.29 -2.43 -10.76
C GLU A 160 7.07 -1.92 -11.55
N HIS A 161 5.98 -2.69 -11.63
CA HIS A 161 4.77 -2.26 -12.33
C HIS A 161 4.12 -1.00 -11.75
N ALA A 162 4.41 -0.64 -10.49
CA ALA A 162 3.91 0.58 -9.87
C ALA A 162 4.53 1.86 -10.47
N TYR A 163 5.70 1.73 -11.12
CA TYR A 163 6.46 2.89 -11.57
C TYR A 163 7.19 2.73 -12.90
N TYR A 164 7.29 1.52 -13.47
CA TYR A 164 8.17 1.30 -14.62
C TYR A 164 7.72 2.08 -15.86
N ILE A 165 6.41 2.28 -16.04
CA ILE A 165 5.83 3.09 -17.14
C ILE A 165 6.29 4.55 -17.05
N ASP A 166 6.35 5.11 -15.84
CA ASP A 166 6.62 6.54 -15.63
C ASP A 166 8.12 6.83 -15.38
N TYR A 167 8.83 5.90 -14.72
CA TYR A 167 10.17 6.13 -14.17
C TYR A 167 11.21 5.07 -14.58
N ARG A 168 10.80 3.99 -15.26
CA ARG A 168 11.68 2.86 -15.60
C ARG A 168 12.44 2.39 -14.35
N ASN A 169 13.77 2.30 -14.41
CA ASN A 169 14.61 1.87 -13.29
C ASN A 169 14.76 2.92 -12.16
N LEU A 170 14.20 4.13 -12.31
CA LEU A 170 14.35 5.23 -11.35
C LEU A 170 13.35 5.11 -10.19
N ARG A 171 13.37 4.00 -9.45
CA ARG A 171 12.52 3.80 -8.26
C ARG A 171 12.62 4.96 -7.28
N ALA A 172 13.83 5.48 -7.04
CA ALA A 172 14.03 6.61 -6.15
C ALA A 172 13.24 7.86 -6.60
N LYS A 173 13.13 8.09 -7.92
CA LYS A 173 12.35 9.22 -8.45
C LYS A 173 10.85 9.01 -8.27
N TYR A 174 10.36 7.80 -8.45
CA TYR A 174 8.98 7.45 -8.14
C TYR A 174 8.63 7.67 -6.66
N VAL A 175 9.50 7.22 -5.75
CA VAL A 175 9.24 7.41 -4.31
C VAL A 175 9.29 8.89 -3.94
N GLU A 176 10.16 9.68 -4.57
CA GLU A 176 10.17 11.14 -4.41
C GLU A 176 8.83 11.78 -4.79
N THR A 177 8.21 11.35 -5.91
CA THR A 177 6.94 11.89 -6.39
C THR A 177 5.73 11.35 -5.63
N PHE A 178 5.79 10.11 -5.12
CA PHE A 178 4.78 9.51 -4.24
C PHE A 178 4.47 10.40 -3.03
N TRP A 179 5.46 11.07 -2.45
CA TRP A 179 5.25 11.99 -1.34
C TRP A 179 4.34 13.18 -1.66
N GLY A 180 4.20 13.56 -2.94
CA GLY A 180 3.26 14.57 -3.39
C GLY A 180 1.80 14.09 -3.46
N LEU A 181 1.56 12.79 -3.29
CA LEU A 181 0.24 12.17 -3.38
C LEU A 181 -0.30 11.66 -2.04
N VAL A 182 0.55 11.55 -1.01
CA VAL A 182 0.18 10.90 0.26
C VAL A 182 -1.08 11.51 0.85
N ASN A 183 -2.06 10.65 1.16
CA ASN A 183 -3.31 11.00 1.78
C ASN A 183 -3.22 10.92 3.31
N TRP A 184 -2.76 12.00 3.95
CA TRP A 184 -2.64 12.04 5.42
C TRP A 184 -3.97 11.92 6.16
N GLU A 185 -5.12 12.22 5.54
CA GLU A 185 -6.44 12.00 6.14
C GLU A 185 -6.73 10.51 6.30
N PHE A 186 -6.38 9.71 5.29
CA PHE A 186 -6.48 8.24 5.36
C PHE A 186 -5.53 7.67 6.42
N VAL A 187 -4.28 8.16 6.47
CA VAL A 187 -3.31 7.75 7.50
C VAL A 187 -3.83 8.08 8.90
N ALA A 188 -4.38 9.28 9.11
CA ALA A 188 -4.94 9.70 10.40
C ALA A 188 -6.16 8.85 10.80
N LYS A 189 -7.04 8.52 9.84
CA LYS A 189 -8.18 7.62 10.08
C LYS A 189 -7.72 6.22 10.48
N ASN A 190 -6.66 5.71 9.88
CA ASN A 190 -6.07 4.42 10.26
C ASN A 190 -5.31 4.49 11.59
N PHE A 191 -4.81 5.65 11.99
CA PHE A 191 -4.11 5.81 13.27
C PHE A 191 -5.05 5.84 14.47
N ALA A 192 -6.26 6.40 14.28
CA ALA A 192 -7.30 6.53 15.31
C ALA A 192 -7.87 5.19 15.80
#